data_AF-A0A9E4IRH6-F1
#
_entry.id   AF-A0A9E4IRH6-F1
#
_cell.length_a   1.000
_cell.length_b   1.000
_cell.length_c   1.000
_cell.angle_alpha   90.00
_cell.angle_beta   90.00
_cell.angle_gamma   90.00
#
_symmetry.space_group_name_H-M   'P 1'
#
loop_
_entity.id
_entity.type
_entity.pdbx_description
1 polymer ?
#
loop_
_entity_poly.entity_id
_entity_poly.type
_entity_poly.pdbx_seq_one_letter_code
_entity_poly.pdbx_strand_id
1 'polypeptide(L)'
;MGQKVHPYGFRLGFNKTWRSRWYADRDYAKLLHEDLALKRDLKTRFSHAGVSRIEIERAANNLKLDIYTSRPGIIIGRKGTEVDKLKTEIQKRTSREVFINIQEIQKPELDAQLISENVALQLEKRVAFRRAMRKAVEAALRFGARGIKVRVGGRLNGAEIARSEWYLHGQLPLQTLRANIDYGFGQARTTYGVIGIKVWLYKGERLTPLVGREEEYRGRGGGGGGAGGWGGGGGGGGAEVKYRKQHRGRMAGKAWRGSAVSFGDYGLRAMEPCWITDRQIEAARVAMTRFVKRGGKIWVRVFPDKPITKKPQETRMGKGKGAPEQWVAVVRPGRILFEMEGVSAADAKRAMELAAAKLPIEARFATRFGEAEA
;
A
#
# COMPACT_ATOMS: atom_id res chain seq x y z
N MET A 1 -4.12 10.33 19.17
CA MET A 1 -4.96 9.32 18.46
C MET A 1 -4.80 9.50 16.96
N GLY A 2 -4.17 8.56 16.25
CA GLY A 2 -3.97 8.67 14.80
C GLY A 2 -5.01 7.88 14.00
N GLN A 3 -5.42 8.43 12.86
CA GLN A 3 -6.22 7.69 11.87
C GLN A 3 -5.38 6.52 11.31
N LYS A 4 -6.03 5.38 11.07
CA LYS A 4 -5.39 4.17 10.51
C LYS A 4 -5.90 3.95 9.09
N VAL A 5 -5.01 3.59 8.18
CA VAL A 5 -5.34 3.26 6.79
C VAL A 5 -6.09 1.91 6.75
N HIS A 6 -7.03 1.77 5.81
CA HIS A 6 -7.77 0.52 5.61
C HIS A 6 -6.80 -0.62 5.20
N PRO A 7 -6.74 -1.76 5.93
CA PRO A 7 -5.76 -2.82 5.68
C PRO A 7 -5.83 -3.42 4.27
N TYR A 8 -7.06 -3.62 3.76
CA TYR A 8 -7.30 -4.10 2.39
C TYR A 8 -6.84 -3.07 1.34
N GLY A 9 -7.28 -1.81 1.46
CA GLY A 9 -6.93 -0.75 0.52
C GLY A 9 -5.43 -0.47 0.47
N PHE A 10 -4.74 -0.52 1.62
CA PHE A 10 -3.28 -0.39 1.69
C PHE A 10 -2.53 -1.51 0.93
N ARG A 11 -3.18 -2.64 0.67
CA ARG A 11 -2.61 -3.84 0.05
C ARG A 11 -3.08 -4.10 -1.38
N LEU A 12 -3.94 -3.23 -1.91
CA LEU A 12 -4.40 -3.32 -3.30
C LEU A 12 -3.22 -3.17 -4.27
N GLY A 13 -3.17 -4.05 -5.28
CA GLY A 13 -2.10 -4.08 -6.27
C GLY A 13 -0.80 -4.74 -5.80
N PHE A 14 -0.73 -5.20 -4.54
CA PHE A 14 0.40 -6.00 -4.03
C PHE A 14 -0.03 -7.43 -3.72
N ASN A 15 -0.80 -7.65 -2.65
CA ASN A 15 -1.28 -8.99 -2.27
C ASN A 15 -2.81 -9.12 -2.23
N LYS A 16 -3.55 -8.03 -2.51
CA LYS A 16 -5.01 -8.01 -2.69
C LYS A 16 -5.37 -7.47 -4.07
N THR A 17 -6.42 -8.05 -4.65
CA THR A 17 -6.98 -7.68 -5.95
C THR A 17 -8.25 -6.84 -5.79
N TRP A 18 -8.77 -6.31 -6.90
CA TRP A 18 -10.05 -5.61 -6.93
C TRP A 18 -11.23 -6.59 -6.85
N ARG A 19 -12.28 -6.21 -6.12
CA ARG A 19 -13.54 -6.98 -6.04
C ARG A 19 -14.44 -6.75 -7.26
N SER A 20 -14.41 -5.56 -7.86
CA SER A 20 -15.04 -5.31 -9.17
C SER A 20 -13.92 -5.17 -10.20
N ARG A 21 -13.95 -6.00 -11.24
CA ARG A 21 -12.93 -6.10 -12.30
C ARG A 21 -13.61 -5.83 -13.64
N TRP A 22 -13.62 -4.56 -14.03
CA TRP A 22 -14.14 -4.10 -15.32
C TRP A 22 -13.61 -2.70 -15.62
N TYR A 23 -13.67 -2.31 -16.90
CA TYR A 23 -13.27 -1.00 -17.39
C TYR A 23 -14.45 -0.34 -18.10
N ALA A 24 -14.63 0.96 -17.86
CA ALA A 24 -15.57 1.79 -18.61
C ALA A 24 -15.04 3.23 -18.61
N ASP A 25 -15.22 3.91 -19.73
CA ASP A 25 -14.77 5.29 -19.90
C ASP A 25 -15.90 6.27 -19.49
N ARG A 26 -16.89 6.47 -20.36
CA ARG A 26 -18.01 7.41 -20.12
C ARG A 26 -19.04 6.91 -19.12
N ASP A 27 -19.39 5.62 -19.15
CA ASP A 27 -20.48 5.05 -18.35
C ASP A 27 -20.08 4.59 -16.94
N TYR A 28 -18.88 4.93 -16.47
CA TYR A 28 -18.32 4.43 -15.21
C TYR A 28 -19.24 4.67 -14.01
N ALA A 29 -19.77 5.90 -13.87
CA ALA A 29 -20.61 6.26 -12.73
C ALA A 29 -21.89 5.43 -12.66
N LYS A 30 -22.57 5.25 -13.80
CA LYS A 30 -23.80 4.46 -13.90
C LYS A 30 -23.55 3.00 -13.51
N LEU A 31 -22.48 2.41 -14.04
CA LEU A 31 -22.09 1.03 -13.74
C LEU A 31 -21.67 0.84 -12.28
N LEU A 32 -21.00 1.83 -11.69
CA LEU A 32 -20.62 1.79 -10.29
C LEU A 32 -21.85 1.85 -9.37
N HIS A 33 -22.82 2.72 -9.65
CA HIS A 33 -24.06 2.79 -8.88
C HIS A 33 -24.86 1.48 -8.97
N GLU A 34 -24.89 0.87 -10.16
CA GLU A 34 -25.48 -0.44 -10.36
C GLU A 34 -24.77 -1.53 -9.54
N ASP A 35 -23.43 -1.61 -9.58
CA ASP A 35 -22.63 -2.54 -8.77
C ASP A 35 -22.90 -2.38 -7.27
N LEU A 36 -22.98 -1.14 -6.78
CA LEU A 36 -23.24 -0.85 -5.37
C LEU A 36 -24.64 -1.28 -4.94
N ALA A 37 -25.65 -1.06 -5.78
CA ALA A 37 -27.01 -1.51 -5.55
C ALA A 37 -27.08 -3.04 -5.52
N LEU A 38 -26.51 -3.71 -6.52
CA LEU A 38 -26.46 -5.19 -6.58
C LEU A 38 -25.79 -5.79 -5.34
N LYS A 39 -24.64 -5.25 -4.92
CA LYS A 39 -23.94 -5.72 -3.71
C LYS A 39 -24.77 -5.56 -2.45
N ARG A 40 -25.48 -4.44 -2.28
CA ARG A 40 -26.33 -4.18 -1.11
C ARG A 40 -27.54 -5.12 -1.08
N ASP A 41 -28.17 -5.32 -2.22
CA ASP A 41 -29.38 -6.14 -2.35
C ASP A 41 -29.05 -7.61 -2.10
N LEU A 42 -27.99 -8.13 -2.74
CA LEU A 42 -27.50 -9.50 -2.52
C LEU A 42 -27.09 -9.72 -1.06
N LYS A 43 -26.41 -8.75 -0.44
CA LYS A 43 -25.97 -8.86 0.95
C LYS A 43 -27.15 -8.89 1.94
N THR A 44 -28.19 -8.10 1.66
CA THR A 44 -29.40 -8.04 2.49
C THR A 44 -30.24 -9.31 2.35
N ARG A 45 -30.53 -9.70 1.10
CA ARG A 45 -31.34 -10.89 0.77
C ARG A 45 -30.72 -12.18 1.30
N PHE A 46 -29.40 -12.35 1.12
CA PHE A 46 -28.68 -13.56 1.54
C PHE A 46 -27.94 -13.38 2.87
N SER A 47 -28.46 -12.55 3.77
CA SER A 47 -27.89 -12.36 5.12
C SER A 47 -27.72 -13.68 5.88
N HIS A 48 -28.67 -14.61 5.72
CA HIS A 48 -28.64 -15.93 6.36
C HIS A 48 -27.62 -16.90 5.75
N ALA A 49 -27.22 -16.70 4.48
CA ALA A 49 -26.25 -17.55 3.81
C ALA A 49 -24.80 -17.26 4.27
N GLY A 50 -24.55 -16.09 4.87
CA GLY A 50 -23.19 -15.68 5.26
C GLY A 50 -22.32 -15.46 4.03
N VAL A 51 -22.67 -14.46 3.22
CA VAL A 51 -21.90 -14.03 2.04
C VAL A 51 -20.68 -13.24 2.52
N SER A 52 -19.44 -13.65 2.23
CA SER A 52 -18.25 -12.87 2.64
C SER A 52 -18.00 -11.68 1.70
N ARG A 53 -17.88 -11.98 0.41
CA ARG A 53 -17.60 -11.00 -0.64
C ARG A 53 -18.30 -11.38 -1.94
N ILE A 54 -18.57 -10.37 -2.75
CA ILE A 54 -19.16 -10.50 -4.06
C ILE A 54 -18.18 -9.88 -5.03
N GLU A 55 -17.70 -10.67 -5.98
CA GLU A 55 -16.86 -10.21 -7.08
C GLU A 55 -17.72 -10.00 -8.33
N ILE A 56 -17.45 -8.90 -9.03
CA ILE A 56 -18.21 -8.50 -10.22
C ILE A 56 -17.22 -8.32 -11.36
N GLU A 57 -17.38 -9.12 -12.40
CA GLU A 57 -16.68 -8.97 -13.67
C GLU A 57 -17.68 -8.51 -14.73
N ARG A 58 -17.30 -7.50 -15.53
CA ARG A 58 -18.11 -7.05 -16.67
C ARG A 58 -17.26 -7.09 -17.92
N ALA A 59 -17.77 -7.76 -18.94
CA ALA A 59 -17.13 -7.85 -20.25
C ALA A 59 -18.18 -7.52 -21.31
N ALA A 60 -18.13 -6.29 -21.84
CA ALA A 60 -19.12 -5.76 -22.78
C ALA A 60 -20.58 -5.97 -22.29
N ASN A 61 -21.28 -6.95 -22.86
CA ASN A 61 -22.67 -7.27 -22.51
C ASN A 61 -22.83 -8.33 -21.41
N ASN A 62 -21.75 -8.96 -20.96
CA ASN A 62 -21.79 -10.05 -19.99
C ASN A 62 -21.46 -9.55 -18.59
N LEU A 63 -22.33 -9.86 -17.63
CA LEU A 63 -22.15 -9.62 -16.20
C LEU A 63 -21.89 -10.95 -15.51
N LYS A 64 -20.69 -11.14 -14.98
CA LYS A 64 -20.35 -12.32 -14.19
C LYS A 64 -20.25 -11.94 -12.71
N LEU A 65 -20.99 -12.67 -11.88
CA LEU A 65 -21.09 -12.47 -10.44
C LEU A 65 -20.55 -13.71 -9.73
N ASP A 66 -19.39 -13.57 -9.07
CA ASP A 66 -18.82 -14.61 -8.22
C ASP A 66 -19.18 -14.32 -6.75
N ILE A 67 -20.07 -15.12 -6.18
CA ILE A 67 -20.55 -14.96 -4.79
C ILE A 67 -19.80 -15.94 -3.89
N TYR A 68 -19.02 -15.41 -2.95
CA TYR A 68 -18.32 -16.20 -1.95
C TYR A 68 -19.16 -16.33 -0.68
N THR A 69 -19.53 -17.55 -0.32
CA THR A 69 -20.46 -17.81 0.79
C THR A 69 -20.02 -18.99 1.65
N SER A 70 -20.37 -18.94 2.94
CA SER A 70 -20.21 -20.07 3.87
C SER A 70 -21.25 -21.17 3.67
N ARG A 71 -22.42 -20.82 3.13
CA ARG A 71 -23.55 -21.76 2.95
C ARG A 71 -24.12 -21.62 1.53
N PRO A 72 -23.54 -22.30 0.53
CA PRO A 72 -23.97 -22.18 -0.86
C PRO A 72 -25.39 -22.71 -1.10
N GLY A 73 -25.80 -23.76 -0.38
CA GLY A 73 -27.12 -24.38 -0.55
C GLY A 73 -28.30 -23.42 -0.35
N ILE A 74 -28.16 -22.41 0.52
CA ILE A 74 -29.20 -21.39 0.74
C ILE A 74 -29.38 -20.51 -0.50
N ILE A 75 -28.28 -20.21 -1.20
CA ILE A 75 -28.30 -19.38 -2.41
C ILE A 75 -28.78 -20.20 -3.62
N ILE A 76 -28.35 -21.46 -3.72
CA ILE A 76 -28.77 -22.40 -4.78
C ILE A 76 -30.27 -22.68 -4.70
N GLY A 77 -30.80 -22.88 -3.48
CA GLY A 77 -32.19 -23.23 -3.25
C GLY A 77 -32.52 -24.67 -3.65
N ARG A 78 -33.79 -25.04 -3.56
CA ARG A 78 -34.24 -26.40 -3.93
C ARG A 78 -34.14 -26.57 -5.44
N LYS A 79 -33.34 -27.53 -5.92
CA LYS A 79 -33.12 -27.82 -7.35
C LYS A 79 -32.65 -26.60 -8.19
N GLY A 80 -31.95 -25.63 -7.59
CA GLY A 80 -31.44 -24.46 -8.33
C GLY A 80 -32.45 -23.32 -8.55
N THR A 81 -33.70 -23.50 -8.12
CA THR A 81 -34.80 -22.55 -8.39
C THR A 81 -34.53 -21.11 -7.92
N GLU A 82 -33.80 -20.92 -6.82
CA GLU A 82 -33.55 -19.59 -6.27
C GLU A 82 -32.50 -18.82 -7.10
N VAL A 83 -31.52 -19.53 -7.66
CA VAL A 83 -30.50 -18.93 -8.53
C VAL A 83 -31.10 -18.54 -9.87
N ASP A 84 -32.00 -19.35 -10.43
CA ASP A 84 -32.67 -19.04 -11.69
C ASP A 84 -33.57 -17.80 -11.57
N LYS A 85 -34.28 -17.68 -10.45
CA LYS A 85 -35.05 -16.47 -10.11
C LYS A 85 -34.13 -15.26 -9.99
N LEU A 86 -33.02 -15.38 -9.26
CA LEU A 86 -32.05 -14.30 -9.08
C LEU A 86 -31.44 -13.86 -10.41
N LYS A 87 -31.07 -14.81 -11.26
CA LYS A 87 -30.54 -14.55 -12.60
C LYS A 87 -31.54 -13.75 -13.44
N THR A 88 -32.80 -14.17 -13.44
CA THR A 88 -33.89 -13.51 -14.17
C THR A 88 -34.14 -12.08 -13.65
N GLU A 89 -34.11 -11.88 -12.33
CA GLU A 89 -34.31 -10.58 -11.70
C GLU A 89 -33.17 -9.60 -12.03
N ILE A 90 -31.91 -10.04 -11.92
CA ILE A 90 -30.75 -9.21 -12.26
C ILE A 90 -30.74 -8.91 -13.77
N GLN A 91 -31.10 -9.89 -14.61
CA GLN A 91 -31.19 -9.70 -16.06
C GLN A 91 -32.27 -8.67 -16.44
N LYS A 92 -33.43 -8.67 -15.76
CA LYS A 92 -34.46 -7.65 -15.95
C LYS A 92 -33.97 -6.25 -15.57
N ARG A 93 -33.17 -6.14 -14.51
CA ARG A 93 -32.68 -4.85 -14.00
C ARG A 93 -31.53 -4.28 -14.81
N THR A 94 -30.61 -5.13 -15.26
CA THR A 94 -29.38 -4.73 -15.96
C THR A 94 -29.51 -4.80 -17.49
N SER A 95 -30.51 -5.53 -18.01
CA SER A 95 -30.70 -5.79 -19.45
C SER A 95 -29.48 -6.43 -20.12
N ARG A 96 -28.71 -7.21 -19.36
CA ARG A 96 -27.47 -7.90 -19.78
C ARG A 96 -27.54 -9.37 -19.46
N GLU A 97 -26.71 -10.16 -20.13
CA GLU A 97 -26.58 -11.57 -19.79
C GLU A 97 -25.81 -11.75 -18.48
N VAL A 98 -26.43 -12.44 -17.54
CA VAL A 98 -25.89 -12.61 -16.17
C VAL A 98 -25.44 -14.05 -15.96
N PHE A 99 -24.18 -14.22 -15.57
CA PHE A 99 -23.61 -15.48 -15.12
C PHE A 99 -23.36 -15.42 -13.62
N ILE A 100 -24.01 -16.28 -12.86
CA ILE A 100 -23.85 -16.35 -11.39
C ILE A 100 -23.03 -17.60 -11.07
N ASN A 101 -21.92 -17.39 -10.38
CA ASN A 101 -21.07 -18.46 -9.88
C ASN A 101 -21.04 -18.38 -8.35
N ILE A 102 -21.28 -19.51 -7.69
CA ILE A 102 -21.36 -19.59 -6.24
C ILE A 102 -20.14 -20.38 -5.77
N GLN A 103 -19.24 -19.70 -5.05
CA GLN A 103 -18.02 -20.29 -4.52
C GLN A 103 -18.16 -20.51 -3.02
N GLU A 104 -17.92 -21.74 -2.59
CA GLU A 104 -17.97 -22.12 -1.18
C GLU A 104 -16.69 -21.71 -0.45
N ILE A 105 -16.86 -21.12 0.74
CA ILE A 105 -15.78 -20.88 1.68
C ILE A 105 -15.72 -22.07 2.64
N GLN A 106 -14.75 -22.95 2.40
CA GLN A 106 -14.51 -24.17 3.19
C GLN A 106 -14.28 -23.90 4.70
N LYS A 107 -13.63 -22.78 5.04
CA LYS A 107 -13.26 -22.44 6.43
C LYS A 107 -13.76 -21.03 6.78
N PRO A 108 -15.01 -20.88 7.25
CA PRO A 108 -15.59 -19.57 7.55
C PRO A 108 -14.90 -18.85 8.72
N GLU A 109 -14.30 -19.59 9.65
CA GLU A 109 -13.53 -19.05 10.79
C GLU A 109 -12.21 -18.41 10.36
N LEU A 110 -11.78 -18.63 9.10
CA LEU A 110 -10.65 -17.95 8.50
C LEU A 110 -11.09 -16.80 7.58
N ASP A 111 -12.32 -16.32 7.63
CA ASP A 111 -12.76 -15.16 6.86
C ASP A 111 -13.15 -14.01 7.80
N ALA A 112 -12.49 -12.85 7.66
CA ALA A 112 -12.67 -11.77 8.61
C ALA A 112 -14.09 -11.18 8.58
N GLN A 113 -14.74 -11.16 7.40
CA GLN A 113 -16.09 -10.64 7.26
C GLN A 113 -17.10 -11.56 7.95
N LEU A 114 -17.00 -12.87 7.73
CA LEU A 114 -17.88 -13.85 8.36
C LEU A 114 -17.72 -13.88 9.89
N ILE A 115 -16.50 -13.78 10.40
CA ILE A 115 -16.25 -13.66 11.84
C ILE A 115 -16.93 -12.40 12.40
N SER A 116 -16.80 -11.26 11.72
CA SER A 116 -17.39 -10.00 12.18
C SER A 116 -18.93 -10.05 12.23
N GLU A 117 -19.56 -10.71 11.26
CA GLU A 117 -21.01 -10.92 11.19
C GLU A 117 -21.50 -11.93 12.22
N ASN A 118 -20.73 -13.00 12.47
CA ASN A 118 -21.07 -13.96 13.51
C ASN A 118 -21.06 -13.30 14.90
N VAL A 119 -20.03 -12.48 15.19
CA VAL A 119 -19.98 -11.70 16.43
C VAL A 119 -21.14 -10.71 16.49
N ALA A 120 -21.48 -10.04 15.38
CA ALA A 120 -22.62 -9.12 15.33
C ALA A 120 -23.93 -9.83 15.71
N LEU A 121 -24.20 -10.98 15.09
CA LEU A 121 -25.39 -11.79 15.36
C LEU A 121 -25.45 -12.26 16.83
N GLN A 122 -24.32 -12.60 17.43
CA GLN A 122 -24.27 -12.98 18.85
C GLN A 122 -24.60 -11.80 19.77
N LEU A 123 -24.15 -10.59 19.44
CA LEU A 123 -24.46 -9.39 20.20
C LEU A 123 -25.94 -9.00 20.08
N GLU A 124 -26.54 -9.16 18.90
CA GLU A 124 -27.98 -8.96 18.69
C GLU A 124 -28.81 -9.95 19.50
N LYS A 125 -28.34 -11.19 19.65
CA LYS A 125 -28.91 -12.22 20.54
C LYS A 125 -28.59 -12.00 22.03
N ARG A 126 -28.08 -10.82 22.40
CA ARG A 126 -27.75 -10.41 23.79
C ARG A 126 -26.71 -11.31 24.48
N VAL A 127 -25.84 -11.97 23.73
CA VAL A 127 -24.70 -12.69 24.30
C VAL A 127 -23.69 -11.67 24.82
N ALA A 128 -23.10 -11.94 25.98
CA ALA A 128 -22.05 -11.09 26.56
C ALA A 128 -20.90 -10.87 25.56
N PHE A 129 -20.58 -9.61 25.27
CA PHE A 129 -19.66 -9.26 24.17
C PHE A 129 -18.25 -9.84 24.38
N ARG A 130 -17.78 -9.95 25.63
CA ARG A 130 -16.49 -10.59 25.96
C ARG A 130 -16.47 -12.07 25.57
N ARG A 131 -17.57 -12.79 25.84
CA ARG A 131 -17.72 -14.20 25.47
C ARG A 131 -17.73 -14.38 23.96
N ALA A 132 -18.50 -13.54 23.25
CA ALA A 132 -18.55 -13.56 21.79
C ALA A 132 -17.18 -13.29 21.15
N MET A 133 -16.43 -12.31 21.66
CA MET A 133 -15.07 -12.02 21.19
C MET A 133 -14.08 -13.16 21.46
N ARG A 134 -14.04 -13.70 22.69
CA ARG A 134 -13.12 -14.81 23.01
C ARG A 134 -13.41 -16.03 22.16
N LYS A 135 -14.68 -16.42 22.01
CA LYS A 135 -15.10 -17.54 21.17
C LYS A 135 -14.63 -17.35 19.71
N ALA A 136 -14.77 -16.15 19.16
CA ALA A 136 -14.33 -15.85 17.79
C ALA A 136 -12.80 -15.92 17.64
N VAL A 137 -12.05 -15.41 18.63
CA VAL A 137 -10.58 -15.46 18.65
C VAL A 137 -10.08 -16.90 18.74
N GLU A 138 -10.60 -17.69 19.68
CA GLU A 138 -10.24 -19.09 19.88
C GLU A 138 -10.57 -19.94 18.65
N ALA A 139 -11.74 -19.75 18.04
CA ALA A 139 -12.11 -20.44 16.82
C ALA A 139 -11.11 -20.15 15.68
N ALA A 140 -10.80 -18.88 15.43
CA ALA A 140 -9.87 -18.51 14.36
C ALA A 140 -8.46 -19.10 14.58
N LEU A 141 -7.96 -19.09 15.81
CA LEU A 141 -6.66 -19.69 16.15
C LEU A 141 -6.66 -21.20 15.97
N ARG A 142 -7.73 -21.89 16.41
CA ARG A 142 -7.89 -23.34 16.25
C ARG A 142 -7.84 -23.78 14.78
N PHE A 143 -8.38 -22.97 13.87
CA PHE A 143 -8.34 -23.23 12.42
C PHE A 143 -7.05 -22.75 11.73
N GLY A 144 -6.05 -22.29 12.48
CA GLY A 144 -4.70 -22.00 11.97
C GLY A 144 -4.43 -20.53 11.60
N ALA A 145 -5.22 -19.58 12.11
CA ALA A 145 -4.87 -18.16 11.95
C ALA A 145 -3.59 -17.83 12.74
N ARG A 146 -2.63 -17.14 12.11
CA ARG A 146 -1.38 -16.71 12.77
C ARG A 146 -1.58 -15.54 13.74
N GLY A 147 -2.66 -14.79 13.55
CA GLY A 147 -3.10 -13.81 14.52
C GLY A 147 -4.46 -13.21 14.16
N ILE A 148 -5.15 -12.74 15.17
CA ILE A 148 -6.48 -12.15 15.05
C ILE A 148 -6.62 -10.99 16.03
N LYS A 149 -7.23 -9.90 15.56
CA LYS A 149 -7.70 -8.81 16.40
C LYS A 149 -9.17 -8.61 16.19
N VAL A 150 -9.94 -8.61 17.27
CA VAL A 150 -11.37 -8.27 17.26
C VAL A 150 -11.54 -7.01 18.10
N ARG A 151 -12.10 -5.96 17.50
CA ARG A 151 -12.43 -4.71 18.18
C ARG A 151 -13.94 -4.50 18.10
N VAL A 152 -14.56 -4.25 19.25
CA VAL A 152 -15.98 -3.93 19.36
C VAL A 152 -16.09 -2.53 19.96
N GLY A 153 -16.90 -1.66 19.34
CA GLY A 153 -17.09 -0.28 19.78
C GLY A 153 -18.56 0.12 19.78
N GLY A 154 -19.01 0.74 20.86
CA GLY A 154 -20.41 1.17 21.03
C GLY A 154 -20.82 1.14 22.50
N ARG A 155 -22.12 1.10 22.77
CA ARG A 155 -22.70 1.00 24.12
C ARG A 155 -22.66 -0.46 24.62
N LEU A 156 -21.47 -0.90 25.00
CA LEU A 156 -21.24 -2.30 25.41
C LEU A 156 -21.99 -2.61 26.72
N ASN A 157 -22.69 -3.75 26.75
CA ASN A 157 -23.58 -4.16 27.86
C ASN A 157 -24.65 -3.09 28.25
N GLY A 158 -25.04 -2.22 27.32
CA GLY A 158 -26.05 -1.18 27.59
C GLY A 158 -25.55 0.01 28.40
N ALA A 159 -24.22 0.15 28.58
CA ALA A 159 -23.64 1.33 29.21
C ALA A 159 -24.10 2.63 28.50
N GLU A 160 -24.28 3.70 29.28
CA GLU A 160 -24.68 5.00 28.77
C GLU A 160 -23.61 5.59 27.82
N ILE A 161 -22.35 5.52 28.23
CA ILE A 161 -21.21 6.02 27.46
C ILE A 161 -20.66 4.91 26.56
N ALA A 162 -20.51 5.21 25.27
CA ALA A 162 -19.90 4.29 24.31
C ALA A 162 -18.40 4.12 24.58
N ARG A 163 -17.93 2.87 24.54
CA ARG A 163 -16.51 2.52 24.68
C ARG A 163 -16.06 1.53 23.62
N SER A 164 -14.74 1.42 23.45
CA SER A 164 -14.12 0.46 22.54
C SER A 164 -13.29 -0.54 23.32
N GLU A 165 -13.58 -1.83 23.20
CA GLU A 165 -12.76 -2.91 23.73
C GLU A 165 -12.17 -3.72 22.56
N TRP A 166 -10.97 -4.25 22.74
CA TRP A 166 -10.32 -5.08 21.73
C TRP A 166 -9.57 -6.24 22.37
N TYR A 167 -9.57 -7.39 21.69
CA TYR A 167 -8.71 -8.53 21.98
C TYR A 167 -7.80 -8.76 20.78
N LEU A 168 -6.51 -8.96 21.05
CA LEU A 168 -5.50 -9.32 20.05
C LEU A 168 -4.83 -10.61 20.53
N HIS A 169 -4.72 -11.58 19.65
CA HIS A 169 -3.98 -12.80 19.90
C HIS A 169 -3.11 -13.13 18.68
N GLY A 170 -1.88 -13.60 18.91
CA GLY A 170 -0.90 -13.87 17.86
C GLY A 170 -0.31 -12.61 17.21
N GLN A 171 0.23 -12.77 16.00
CA GLN A 171 0.93 -11.69 15.29
C GLN A 171 0.00 -10.89 14.39
N LEU A 172 0.16 -9.56 14.35
CA LEU A 172 -0.59 -8.70 13.44
C LEU A 172 0.26 -7.55 12.85
N PRO A 173 1.13 -7.85 11.86
CA PRO A 173 2.01 -6.86 11.25
C PRO A 173 1.26 -5.96 10.24
N LEU A 174 0.51 -4.97 10.73
CA LEU A 174 -0.32 -4.08 9.90
C LEU A 174 0.47 -3.24 8.89
N GLN A 175 1.71 -2.89 9.21
CA GLN A 175 2.59 -2.06 8.37
C GLN A 175 3.24 -2.86 7.22
N THR A 176 3.33 -4.18 7.35
CA THR A 176 3.97 -5.04 6.35
C THR A 176 3.02 -5.31 5.20
N LEU A 177 3.37 -4.83 4.00
CA LEU A 177 2.57 -5.06 2.79
C LEU A 177 2.47 -6.55 2.39
N ARG A 178 3.52 -7.33 2.65
CA ARG A 178 3.59 -8.78 2.40
C ARG A 178 2.65 -9.61 3.28
N ALA A 179 2.26 -9.09 4.43
CA ALA A 179 1.35 -9.78 5.33
C ALA A 179 -0.05 -9.92 4.70
N ASN A 180 -0.54 -11.15 4.58
CA ASN A 180 -1.90 -11.44 4.13
C ASN A 180 -2.87 -11.20 5.28
N ILE A 181 -3.33 -9.96 5.37
CA ILE A 181 -4.30 -9.52 6.38
C ILE A 181 -5.65 -9.36 5.71
N ASP A 182 -6.64 -10.06 6.24
CA ASP A 182 -8.03 -9.88 5.91
C ASP A 182 -8.71 -8.94 6.92
N TYR A 183 -9.69 -8.18 6.45
CA TYR A 183 -10.40 -7.19 7.26
C TYR A 183 -11.90 -7.32 7.04
N GLY A 184 -12.62 -7.47 8.14
CA GLY A 184 -14.07 -7.56 8.18
C GLY A 184 -14.68 -6.45 9.02
N PHE A 185 -15.83 -5.96 8.58
CA PHE A 185 -16.62 -4.99 9.33
C PHE A 185 -18.07 -5.45 9.42
N GLY A 186 -18.58 -5.51 10.65
CA GLY A 186 -19.96 -5.83 10.97
C GLY A 186 -20.57 -4.76 11.88
N GLN A 187 -21.88 -4.58 11.78
CA GLN A 187 -22.65 -3.75 12.69
C GLN A 187 -23.72 -4.62 13.34
N ALA A 188 -23.80 -4.57 14.66
CA ALA A 188 -24.89 -5.17 15.43
C ALA A 188 -25.89 -4.08 15.80
N ARG A 189 -27.16 -4.27 15.46
CA ARG A 189 -28.25 -3.37 15.85
C ARG A 189 -28.88 -3.89 17.14
N THR A 190 -28.51 -3.26 18.25
CA THR A 190 -29.04 -3.60 19.58
C THR A 190 -30.10 -2.59 20.00
N THR A 191 -30.87 -2.90 21.04
CA THR A 191 -31.87 -1.98 21.61
C THR A 191 -31.28 -0.65 22.06
N TYR A 192 -30.01 -0.63 22.48
CA TYR A 192 -29.33 0.56 22.99
C TYR A 192 -28.62 1.37 21.89
N GLY A 193 -28.65 0.90 20.64
CA GLY A 193 -28.01 1.53 19.49
C GLY A 193 -27.13 0.56 18.70
N VAL A 194 -26.22 1.13 17.91
CA VAL A 194 -25.35 0.36 17.00
C VAL A 194 -24.00 0.06 17.65
N ILE A 195 -23.61 -1.21 17.62
CA ILE A 195 -22.28 -1.66 18.00
C ILE A 195 -21.50 -2.03 16.75
N GLY A 196 -20.35 -1.38 16.53
CA GLY A 196 -19.45 -1.66 15.42
C GLY A 196 -18.43 -2.71 15.78
N ILE A 197 -18.28 -3.73 14.94
CA ILE A 197 -17.30 -4.81 15.08
C ILE A 197 -16.30 -4.72 13.92
N LYS A 198 -15.01 -4.68 14.25
CA LYS A 198 -13.90 -4.68 13.30
C LYS A 198 -13.00 -5.87 13.59
N VAL A 199 -12.74 -6.68 12.57
CA VAL A 199 -11.90 -7.88 12.69
C VAL A 199 -10.72 -7.74 11.75
N TRP A 200 -9.52 -8.00 12.26
CA TRP A 200 -8.31 -8.19 11.46
C TRP A 200 -7.84 -9.62 11.63
N LEU A 201 -7.62 -10.32 10.52
CA LEU A 201 -7.20 -11.72 10.53
C LEU A 201 -5.91 -11.85 9.72
N TYR A 202 -4.86 -12.35 10.35
CA TYR A 202 -3.56 -12.61 9.73
C TYR A 202 -3.41 -14.09 9.39
N LYS A 203 -3.29 -14.37 8.08
CA LYS A 203 -3.17 -15.73 7.54
C LYS A 203 -1.72 -16.14 7.25
N GLY A 204 -0.75 -15.28 7.55
CA GLY A 204 0.66 -15.46 7.17
C GLY A 204 1.11 -14.51 6.06
N GLU A 205 2.35 -14.68 5.63
CA GLU A 205 2.94 -13.85 4.56
C GLU A 205 2.70 -14.51 3.21
N ARG A 206 2.48 -13.68 2.18
CA ARG A 206 2.54 -14.12 0.79
C ARG A 206 3.79 -13.54 0.16
N LEU A 207 4.65 -14.43 -0.31
CA LEU A 207 5.89 -14.09 -1.02
C LEU A 207 5.60 -13.69 -2.47
N THR A 208 4.58 -14.31 -3.09
CA THR A 208 4.12 -14.00 -4.45
C THR A 208 2.97 -12.98 -4.44
N PRO A 209 3.08 -11.89 -5.23
CA PRO A 209 1.98 -10.96 -5.43
C PRO A 209 0.87 -11.61 -6.26
N LEU A 210 -0.40 -11.28 -5.95
CA LEU A 210 -1.53 -11.64 -6.79
C LEU A 210 -1.65 -10.60 -7.91
N VAL A 211 -0.90 -10.79 -9.00
CA VAL A 211 -1.18 -10.06 -10.24
C VAL A 211 -2.40 -10.75 -10.89
N GLY A 212 -3.32 -9.98 -11.45
CA GLY A 212 -4.41 -10.56 -12.26
C GLY A 212 -3.78 -11.41 -13.37
N ARG A 213 -4.26 -12.66 -13.52
CA ARG A 213 -3.94 -13.68 -14.54
C ARG A 213 -2.62 -13.44 -15.33
N GLU A 214 -1.66 -14.35 -15.18
CA GLU A 214 -0.35 -14.38 -15.88
C GLU A 214 -0.40 -14.27 -17.43
N GLU A 215 -1.57 -14.25 -18.06
CA GLU A 215 -1.73 -14.35 -19.52
C GLU A 215 -1.49 -13.05 -20.32
N GLU A 216 -1.33 -11.87 -19.70
CA GLU A 216 -1.14 -10.61 -20.45
C GLU A 216 0.31 -10.14 -20.65
N TYR A 217 1.32 -10.84 -20.09
CA TYR A 217 2.73 -10.43 -20.22
C TYR A 217 3.52 -11.14 -21.33
N ARG A 218 2.85 -11.87 -22.24
CA ARG A 218 3.48 -12.35 -23.47
C ARG A 218 3.39 -11.30 -24.58
N GLY A 219 4.50 -10.59 -24.76
CA GLY A 219 4.98 -10.19 -26.08
C GLY A 219 4.19 -9.11 -26.81
N ARG A 220 4.42 -7.84 -26.45
CA ARG A 220 4.39 -6.79 -27.47
C ARG A 220 5.82 -6.37 -27.78
N GLY A 221 6.34 -7.00 -28.83
CA GLY A 221 7.53 -6.57 -29.55
C GLY A 221 7.37 -5.15 -30.08
N GLY A 222 8.52 -4.57 -30.44
CA GLY A 222 8.67 -3.19 -30.85
C GLY A 222 7.85 -2.76 -32.07
N GLY A 223 7.76 -1.45 -32.20
CA GLY A 223 7.01 -0.69 -33.19
C GLY A 223 6.40 0.51 -32.45
N GLY A 224 6.99 1.69 -32.42
CA GLY A 224 7.56 2.42 -33.55
C GLY A 224 6.44 3.25 -34.17
N GLY A 225 6.45 4.56 -33.93
CA GLY A 225 5.69 5.53 -34.72
C GLY A 225 4.71 6.42 -33.94
N GLY A 226 4.78 7.72 -34.23
CA GLY A 226 3.60 8.59 -34.16
C GLY A 226 3.70 9.79 -33.23
N ALA A 227 4.55 10.75 -33.59
CA ALA A 227 4.35 12.14 -33.20
C ALA A 227 3.03 12.67 -33.79
N GLY A 228 2.30 13.47 -33.01
CA GLY A 228 1.16 14.24 -33.48
C GLY A 228 0.69 15.20 -32.39
N GLY A 229 0.87 16.51 -32.62
CA GLY A 229 0.27 17.57 -31.81
C GLY A 229 -1.25 17.44 -31.76
N TRP A 230 -1.96 18.19 -30.93
CA TRP A 230 -2.34 19.58 -31.23
C TRP A 230 -2.53 20.41 -29.95
N GLY A 231 -2.33 21.71 -30.09
CA GLY A 231 -2.49 22.71 -29.04
C GLY A 231 -3.89 23.31 -28.90
N GLY A 232 -3.96 24.32 -28.03
CA GLY A 232 -5.14 25.13 -27.68
C GLY A 232 -5.71 24.72 -26.31
N GLY A 233 -5.74 25.52 -25.25
CA GLY A 233 -5.68 26.98 -25.13
C GLY A 233 -6.91 27.43 -24.34
N GLY A 234 -6.71 27.87 -23.09
CA GLY A 234 -7.67 28.70 -22.35
C GLY A 234 -8.39 28.07 -21.15
N GLY A 235 -8.34 28.76 -20.01
CA GLY A 235 -9.32 28.64 -18.92
C GLY A 235 -8.75 28.22 -17.57
N GLY A 236 -8.72 29.15 -16.62
CA GLY A 236 -8.10 28.98 -15.31
C GLY A 236 -8.88 28.07 -14.36
N GLY A 237 -8.11 27.32 -13.57
CA GLY A 237 -8.55 26.55 -12.42
C GLY A 237 -7.30 25.92 -11.81
N GLY A 238 -7.00 26.21 -10.55
CA GLY A 238 -5.81 25.67 -9.90
C GLY A 238 -5.83 24.15 -9.95
N ALA A 239 -5.02 23.56 -10.84
CA ALA A 239 -5.00 22.11 -11.05
C ALA A 239 -4.63 21.41 -9.74
N GLU A 240 -5.58 20.68 -9.17
CA GLU A 240 -5.31 19.73 -8.11
C GLU A 240 -4.33 18.68 -8.64
N VAL A 241 -3.10 18.74 -8.14
CA VAL A 241 -2.07 17.79 -8.53
C VAL A 241 -2.44 16.44 -7.89
N LYS A 242 -2.69 15.42 -8.72
CA LYS A 242 -3.00 14.02 -8.30
C LYS A 242 -2.05 13.48 -7.23
N TYR A 243 -0.83 14.01 -7.16
CA TYR A 243 0.18 13.68 -6.16
C TYR A 243 0.69 14.92 -5.43
N ARG A 244 0.82 14.79 -4.11
CA ARG A 244 1.41 15.83 -3.24
C ARG A 244 2.87 16.08 -3.64
N LYS A 245 3.20 17.31 -4.02
CA LYS A 245 4.59 17.72 -4.32
C LYS A 245 5.49 17.46 -3.11
N GLN A 246 6.63 16.80 -3.32
CA GLN A 246 7.57 16.47 -2.24
C GLN A 246 8.02 17.71 -1.45
N HIS A 247 8.18 17.54 -0.14
CA HIS A 247 8.72 18.56 0.75
C HIS A 247 10.24 18.60 0.67
N ARG A 248 10.84 19.80 0.83
CA ARG A 248 12.30 19.92 0.96
C ARG A 248 12.73 19.05 2.14
N GLY A 249 13.77 18.23 1.94
CA GLY A 249 14.25 17.35 3.01
C GLY A 249 14.94 18.16 4.11
N ARG A 250 14.76 17.72 5.36
CA ARG A 250 15.36 18.37 6.53
C ARG A 250 16.79 17.89 6.74
N MET A 251 17.69 18.86 6.90
CA MET A 251 19.11 18.66 7.18
C MET A 251 19.43 18.44 8.67
N ALA A 252 18.47 18.67 9.57
CA ALA A 252 18.68 18.53 11.00
C ALA A 252 18.94 17.07 11.45
N GLY A 253 19.86 16.92 12.40
CA GLY A 253 20.21 15.66 13.07
C GLY A 253 21.33 14.87 12.39
N LYS A 254 21.79 13.80 13.05
CA LYS A 254 22.84 12.89 12.53
C LYS A 254 22.26 11.85 11.55
N ALA A 255 23.13 11.29 10.70
CA ALA A 255 22.79 10.18 9.81
C ALA A 255 22.65 8.88 10.62
N TRP A 256 21.43 8.35 10.74
CA TRP A 256 21.16 7.07 11.41
C TRP A 256 21.48 5.84 10.57
N ARG A 257 21.65 6.01 9.25
CA ARG A 257 21.91 4.92 8.30
C ARG A 257 23.01 5.31 7.34
N GLY A 258 23.75 4.31 6.85
CA GLY A 258 24.85 4.47 5.90
C GLY A 258 26.00 5.34 6.40
N SER A 259 26.24 5.29 7.72
CA SER A 259 27.40 5.89 8.37
C SER A 259 28.63 5.00 8.35
N ALA A 260 28.45 3.69 8.12
CA ALA A 260 29.52 2.73 7.91
C ALA A 260 29.78 2.49 6.42
N VAL A 261 31.05 2.26 6.08
CA VAL A 261 31.49 1.76 4.77
C VAL A 261 30.99 0.31 4.65
N SER A 262 30.25 -0.03 3.59
CA SER A 262 29.61 -1.36 3.50
C SER A 262 30.03 -2.21 2.30
N PHE A 263 30.40 -1.56 1.20
CA PHE A 263 30.81 -2.21 -0.04
C PHE A 263 32.32 -2.19 -0.19
N GLY A 264 32.95 -1.01 -0.04
CA GLY A 264 34.39 -0.86 -0.18
C GLY A 264 35.19 -1.02 1.12
N ASP A 265 36.49 -0.80 1.01
CA ASP A 265 37.43 -0.76 2.15
C ASP A 265 37.58 0.66 2.70
N TYR A 266 37.36 1.65 1.84
CA TYR A 266 37.52 3.07 2.13
C TYR A 266 36.24 3.83 1.78
N GLY A 267 35.99 4.96 2.45
CA GLY A 267 34.85 5.82 2.19
C GLY A 267 35.08 7.28 2.53
N LEU A 268 34.24 8.15 1.97
CA LEU A 268 34.22 9.58 2.26
C LEU A 268 33.00 9.92 3.12
N ARG A 269 33.23 10.37 4.35
CA ARG A 269 32.19 10.68 5.34
C ARG A 269 31.91 12.17 5.39
N ALA A 270 30.65 12.58 5.30
CA ALA A 270 30.24 13.96 5.53
C ALA A 270 30.33 14.33 7.02
N MET A 271 30.98 15.45 7.35
CA MET A 271 31.00 16.00 8.71
C MET A 271 29.87 17.00 8.93
N GLU A 272 29.44 17.67 7.88
CA GLU A 272 28.43 18.73 7.92
C GLU A 272 27.14 18.34 7.17
N PRO A 273 25.99 18.91 7.57
CA PRO A 273 24.75 18.76 6.82
C PRO A 273 24.76 19.62 5.56
N CYS A 274 24.34 19.08 4.41
CA CYS A 274 24.17 19.87 3.19
C CYS A 274 23.21 19.22 2.18
N TRP A 275 22.70 20.04 1.27
CA TRP A 275 22.07 19.57 0.03
C TRP A 275 23.11 19.51 -1.08
N ILE A 276 23.49 18.31 -1.47
CA ILE A 276 24.47 18.08 -2.53
C ILE A 276 23.74 17.88 -3.85
N THR A 277 24.10 18.66 -4.87
CA THR A 277 23.52 18.55 -6.22
C THR A 277 24.02 17.33 -6.99
N ASP A 278 23.26 16.89 -7.99
CA ASP A 278 23.69 15.86 -8.95
C ASP A 278 25.04 16.21 -9.60
N ARG A 279 25.24 17.48 -9.96
CA ARG A 279 26.49 17.97 -10.56
C ARG A 279 27.69 17.83 -9.62
N GLN A 280 27.52 18.09 -8.33
CA GLN A 280 28.59 17.95 -7.33
C GLN A 280 28.92 16.49 -7.07
N ILE A 281 27.91 15.61 -7.00
CA ILE A 281 28.12 14.16 -6.85
C ILE A 281 28.91 13.63 -8.05
N GLU A 282 28.54 14.05 -9.25
CA GLU A 282 29.20 13.62 -10.48
C GLU A 282 30.63 14.19 -10.59
N ALA A 283 30.84 15.46 -10.25
CA ALA A 283 32.17 16.06 -10.23
C ALA A 283 33.12 15.34 -9.25
N ALA A 284 32.64 14.99 -8.06
CA ALA A 284 33.40 14.22 -7.09
C ALA A 284 33.70 12.80 -7.60
N ARG A 285 32.72 12.11 -8.22
CA ARG A 285 32.91 10.80 -8.85
C ARG A 285 33.98 10.84 -9.93
N VAL A 286 33.86 11.79 -10.87
CA VAL A 286 34.80 11.96 -11.97
C VAL A 286 36.20 12.27 -11.47
N ALA A 287 36.35 13.09 -10.42
CA ALA A 287 37.64 13.38 -9.80
C ALA A 287 38.33 12.11 -9.28
N MET A 288 37.59 11.25 -8.57
CA MET A 288 38.12 9.96 -8.09
C MET A 288 38.48 9.03 -9.25
N THR A 289 37.56 8.86 -10.21
CA THR A 289 37.78 7.96 -11.35
C THR A 289 38.98 8.39 -12.20
N ARG A 290 39.20 9.70 -12.40
CA ARG A 290 40.36 10.22 -13.12
C ARG A 290 41.68 9.94 -12.41
N PHE A 291 41.70 10.06 -11.09
CA PHE A 291 42.89 9.77 -10.29
C PHE A 291 43.23 8.27 -10.30
N VAL A 292 42.22 7.44 -10.06
CA VAL A 292 42.35 5.99 -9.91
C VAL A 292 42.47 5.25 -11.25
N LYS A 293 42.09 5.90 -12.37
CA LYS A 293 42.12 5.36 -13.74
C LYS A 293 41.33 4.04 -13.86
N ARG A 294 42.00 2.90 -14.01
CA ARG A 294 41.40 1.56 -14.11
C ARG A 294 41.53 0.72 -12.82
N GLY A 295 42.21 1.23 -11.80
CA GLY A 295 42.57 0.44 -10.63
C GLY A 295 41.58 0.62 -9.50
N GLY A 296 40.41 -0.01 -9.51
CA GLY A 296 39.52 -0.04 -8.34
C GLY A 296 38.06 0.21 -8.66
N LYS A 297 37.19 -0.18 -7.72
CA LYS A 297 35.74 -0.02 -7.80
C LYS A 297 35.32 1.18 -6.96
N ILE A 298 34.39 1.98 -7.49
CA ILE A 298 33.87 3.18 -6.82
C ILE A 298 32.36 3.04 -6.68
N TRP A 299 31.84 3.28 -5.49
CA TRP A 299 30.40 3.33 -5.23
C TRP A 299 29.98 4.73 -4.83
N VAL A 300 28.86 5.17 -5.41
CA VAL A 300 28.15 6.38 -4.98
C VAL A 300 27.06 5.96 -4.00
N ARG A 301 27.09 6.48 -2.77
CA ARG A 301 26.19 6.09 -1.67
C ARG A 301 25.05 7.10 -1.43
N VAL A 302 25.09 8.22 -2.15
CA VAL A 302 24.10 9.29 -2.10
C VAL A 302 23.51 9.51 -3.48
N PHE A 303 22.18 9.56 -3.55
CA PHE A 303 21.45 9.75 -4.80
C PHE A 303 20.65 11.05 -4.73
N PRO A 304 20.63 11.86 -5.80
CA PRO A 304 19.88 13.11 -5.83
C PRO A 304 18.38 12.84 -6.04
N ASP A 305 17.67 12.44 -4.97
CA ASP A 305 16.26 12.02 -5.03
C ASP A 305 15.26 13.13 -4.64
N LYS A 306 15.75 14.30 -4.19
CA LYS A 306 14.89 15.40 -3.74
C LYS A 306 14.84 16.54 -4.75
N PRO A 307 13.66 16.94 -5.23
CA PRO A 307 13.55 18.10 -6.11
C PRO A 307 13.61 19.41 -5.31
N ILE A 308 14.53 20.30 -5.68
CA ILE A 308 14.48 21.70 -5.29
C ILE A 308 13.66 22.45 -6.32
N THR A 309 12.62 23.13 -5.84
CA THR A 309 11.78 24.03 -6.64
C THR A 309 12.19 25.46 -6.33
N LYS A 310 12.28 26.28 -7.36
CA LYS A 310 12.46 27.74 -7.29
C LYS A 310 11.25 28.41 -7.94
N LYS A 311 10.79 29.49 -7.34
CA LYS A 311 9.76 30.33 -7.96
C LYS A 311 10.46 31.50 -8.64
N PRO A 312 9.98 31.95 -9.81
CA PRO A 312 10.33 33.25 -10.35
C PRO A 312 10.06 34.34 -9.31
N GLN A 313 10.91 35.36 -9.24
CA GLN A 313 10.86 36.43 -8.23
C GLN A 313 9.50 37.15 -8.20
N GLU A 314 8.79 37.21 -9.32
CA GLU A 314 7.50 37.92 -9.47
C GLU A 314 6.27 37.11 -8.97
N THR A 315 6.46 35.89 -8.46
CA THR A 315 5.32 35.02 -8.11
C THR A 315 4.66 35.42 -6.79
N ARG A 316 3.41 35.91 -6.86
CA ARG A 316 2.58 36.21 -5.68
C ARG A 316 2.47 35.02 -4.70
N MET A 317 2.43 35.35 -3.41
CA MET A 317 2.24 34.40 -2.32
C MET A 317 0.94 33.59 -2.52
N GLY A 318 0.96 32.28 -2.23
CA GLY A 318 -0.21 31.40 -2.34
C GLY A 318 -0.25 30.43 -3.54
N LYS A 319 0.50 30.66 -4.62
CA LYS A 319 0.46 29.79 -5.84
C LYS A 319 1.21 28.43 -5.76
N GLY A 320 1.28 27.79 -4.59
CA GLY A 320 1.91 26.46 -4.44
C GLY A 320 3.42 26.44 -4.76
N LYS A 321 4.04 25.26 -4.96
CA LYS A 321 5.46 25.13 -5.35
C LYS A 321 5.63 25.18 -6.88
N GLY A 322 6.72 25.77 -7.36
CA GLY A 322 7.09 25.82 -8.80
C GLY A 322 7.50 24.47 -9.38
N ALA A 323 8.02 24.48 -10.61
CA ALA A 323 8.66 23.32 -11.23
C ALA A 323 10.00 22.98 -10.53
N PRO A 324 10.43 21.70 -10.53
CA PRO A 324 11.77 21.33 -10.08
C PRO A 324 12.83 22.01 -10.95
N GLU A 325 13.80 22.68 -10.34
CA GLU A 325 14.95 23.30 -11.01
C GLU A 325 16.17 22.37 -10.96
N GLN A 326 16.40 21.72 -9.82
CA GLN A 326 17.52 20.81 -9.62
C GLN A 326 17.16 19.68 -8.66
N TRP A 327 17.93 18.59 -8.72
CA TRP A 327 17.79 17.44 -7.84
C TRP A 327 18.95 17.38 -6.87
N VAL A 328 18.64 17.16 -5.59
CA VAL A 328 19.65 17.14 -4.53
C VAL A 328 19.55 15.90 -3.67
N ALA A 329 20.69 15.47 -3.16
CA ALA A 329 20.80 14.53 -2.07
C ALA A 329 20.84 15.29 -0.75
N VAL A 330 19.99 14.90 0.20
CA VAL A 330 19.99 15.50 1.55
C VAL A 330 20.97 14.72 2.40
N VAL A 331 22.13 15.33 2.65
CA VAL A 331 23.21 14.76 3.44
C VAL A 331 23.15 15.29 4.87
N ARG A 332 23.34 14.37 5.81
CA ARG A 332 23.45 14.65 7.24
C ARG A 332 24.83 14.25 7.75
N PRO A 333 25.33 14.88 8.82
CA PRO A 333 26.58 14.51 9.47
C PRO A 333 26.68 13.01 9.74
N GLY A 334 27.84 12.44 9.45
CA GLY A 334 28.16 11.03 9.63
C GLY A 334 27.81 10.12 8.46
N ARG A 335 27.18 10.62 7.39
CA ARG A 335 26.81 9.80 6.21
C ARG A 335 28.03 9.54 5.32
N ILE A 336 28.22 8.29 4.88
CA ILE A 336 29.19 7.94 3.82
C ILE A 336 28.60 8.31 2.45
N LEU A 337 29.36 9.08 1.68
CA LEU A 337 28.99 9.65 0.38
C LEU A 337 29.50 8.78 -0.77
N PHE A 338 30.75 8.33 -0.67
CA PHE A 338 31.42 7.50 -1.64
C PHE A 338 32.17 6.37 -0.95
N GLU A 339 32.34 5.25 -1.64
CA GLU A 339 33.17 4.14 -1.19
C GLU A 339 34.09 3.68 -2.31
N MET A 340 35.22 3.06 -1.95
CA MET A 340 36.23 2.59 -2.88
C MET A 340 36.88 1.28 -2.40
N GLU A 341 37.21 0.41 -3.35
CA GLU A 341 37.83 -0.91 -3.12
C GLU A 341 38.89 -1.16 -4.21
N GLY A 342 39.93 -1.93 -3.90
CA GLY A 342 40.93 -2.37 -4.89
C GLY A 342 42.01 -1.36 -5.21
N VAL A 343 42.28 -0.43 -4.29
CA VAL A 343 43.36 0.56 -4.34
C VAL A 343 44.21 0.53 -3.06
N SER A 344 45.44 1.04 -3.14
CA SER A 344 46.25 1.26 -1.93
C SER A 344 45.59 2.31 -1.02
N ALA A 345 45.85 2.24 0.29
CA ALA A 345 45.30 3.21 1.24
C ALA A 345 45.73 4.65 0.93
N ALA A 346 46.97 4.84 0.45
CA ALA A 346 47.50 6.15 0.07
C ALA A 346 46.75 6.72 -1.15
N ASP A 347 46.51 5.90 -2.17
CA ASP A 347 45.77 6.31 -3.36
C ASP A 347 44.30 6.57 -3.06
N ALA A 348 43.69 5.74 -2.20
CA ALA A 348 42.33 5.95 -1.72
C ALA A 348 42.19 7.29 -0.99
N LYS A 349 43.11 7.60 -0.08
CA LYS A 349 43.13 8.86 0.67
C LYS A 349 43.24 10.06 -0.28
N ARG A 350 44.19 10.04 -1.22
CA ARG A 350 44.36 11.09 -2.23
C ARG A 350 43.14 11.26 -3.14
N ALA A 351 42.55 10.16 -3.60
CA ALA A 351 41.34 10.21 -4.44
C ALA A 351 40.16 10.83 -3.68
N MET A 352 39.98 10.46 -2.41
CA MET A 352 38.91 10.98 -1.56
C MET A 352 39.12 12.44 -1.17
N GLU A 353 40.37 12.91 -1.00
CA GLU A 353 40.70 14.33 -0.81
C GLU A 353 40.29 15.17 -2.05
N LEU A 354 40.61 14.68 -3.25
CA LEU A 354 40.19 15.33 -4.50
C LEU A 354 38.67 15.38 -4.66
N ALA A 355 37.97 14.32 -4.22
CA ALA A 355 36.52 14.26 -4.22
C ALA A 355 35.92 15.26 -3.21
N ALA A 356 36.47 15.32 -2.00
CA ALA A 356 36.03 16.23 -0.95
C ALA A 356 36.13 17.70 -1.40
N ALA A 357 37.19 18.08 -2.12
CA ALA A 357 37.35 19.42 -2.69
C ALA A 357 36.27 19.80 -3.73
N LYS A 358 35.50 18.84 -4.26
CA LYS A 358 34.35 19.09 -5.16
C LYS A 358 33.02 19.21 -4.43
N LEU A 359 33.00 18.96 -3.14
CA LEU A 359 31.79 18.99 -2.32
C LEU A 359 31.70 20.31 -1.54
N PRO A 360 30.48 20.82 -1.30
CA PRO A 360 30.26 22.07 -0.57
C PRO A 360 30.29 21.89 0.97
N ILE A 361 30.98 20.87 1.47
CA ILE A 361 31.01 20.50 2.90
C ILE A 361 32.36 19.92 3.30
N GLU A 362 32.69 20.02 4.59
CA GLU A 362 33.76 19.22 5.14
C GLU A 362 33.41 17.72 5.08
N ALA A 363 34.32 16.93 4.51
CA ALA A 363 34.22 15.49 4.43
C ALA A 363 35.56 14.83 4.77
N ARG A 364 35.51 13.75 5.56
CA ARG A 364 36.70 13.04 6.06
C ARG A 364 36.80 11.65 5.47
N PHE A 365 38.05 11.21 5.28
CA PHE A 365 38.35 9.84 4.91
C PHE A 365 37.96 8.88 6.04
N ALA A 366 37.39 7.74 5.68
CA ALA A 366 36.98 6.68 6.58
C ALA A 366 37.40 5.33 6.03
N THR A 367 37.73 4.39 6.91
CA THR A 367 38.05 3.01 6.59
C THR A 367 36.96 2.08 7.12
N ARG A 368 36.85 0.87 6.56
CA ARG A 368 35.85 -0.13 6.96
C ARG A 368 36.03 -0.65 8.40
N PHE A 369 37.27 -0.70 8.90
CA PHE A 369 37.63 -1.32 10.18
C PHE A 369 37.78 -0.35 11.36
N GLY A 370 37.34 0.91 11.24
CA GLY A 370 37.43 1.90 12.32
C GLY A 370 38.45 3.00 12.01
N GLU A 371 38.16 4.20 12.51
CA GLU A 371 38.82 5.47 12.15
C GLU A 371 40.35 5.39 12.22
N ALA A 372 41.02 5.70 11.12
CA ALA A 372 42.43 6.09 11.19
C ALA A 372 42.48 7.46 11.86
N GLU A 373 42.74 7.51 13.17
CA GLU A 373 43.27 8.71 13.80
C GLU A 373 44.63 9.06 13.17
N ALA A 374 44.93 10.36 13.22
CA ALA A 374 45.94 11.14 12.50
C ALA A 374 47.24 10.42 12.09
#